data_AF-A0A0N4WR02-F1
#
_entry.id   AF-A0A0N4WR02-F1
#
_cell.length_a   1.000
_cell.length_b   1.000
_cell.length_c   1.000
_cell.angle_alpha   90.00
_cell.angle_beta   90.00
_cell.angle_gamma   90.00
#
_symmetry.space_group_name_H-M   'P 1'
#
loop_
_entity.id
_entity.type
_entity.pdbx_description
1 polymer ?
#
loop_
_entity_poly.entity_id
_entity_poly.type
_entity_poly.pdbx_seq_one_letter_code
_entity_poly.pdbx_strand_id
1 'polypeptide(L)'
;MGKSKVYVIGVGMTKFCKPGSRDWDYPDMVKEAVNMALDDCSLKYTDIQQATVGYLFGGTCCGQRALYELGFTGIPIFNVNNACASGSSGLYLCKQIIESGRYLMRTTLNPNIFENWDVGNSDVVLACGFEKMATGSLDTQAGNSDGRALSVDNHIQVMSDTYGLFPAPITAQMFANAGKEHMEKY
;
A
#
# COMPACT_ATOMS: atom_id res chain seq x y z
N MET A 1 -14.11 11.12 24.26
CA MET A 1 -12.64 10.92 24.13
C MET A 1 -12.25 11.24 22.70
N GLY A 2 -11.18 12.01 22.50
CA GLY A 2 -10.70 12.40 21.18
C GLY A 2 -9.98 11.25 20.49
N LYS A 3 -10.15 11.13 19.17
CA LYS A 3 -9.43 10.17 18.34
C LYS A 3 -7.92 10.44 18.39
N SER A 4 -7.10 9.40 18.57
CA SER A 4 -5.64 9.54 18.54
C SER A 4 -5.19 10.22 17.25
N LYS A 5 -4.37 11.26 17.36
CA LYS A 5 -3.81 11.94 16.19
C LYS A 5 -2.71 11.06 15.61
N VAL A 6 -2.75 10.89 14.29
CA VAL A 6 -1.76 10.12 13.52
C VAL A 6 -0.98 11.08 12.66
N TYR A 7 0.34 10.90 12.62
CA TYR A 7 1.25 11.75 11.85
C TYR A 7 2.09 10.88 10.92
N VAL A 8 2.39 11.41 9.74
CA VAL A 8 3.46 10.90 8.87
C VAL A 8 4.71 11.66 9.26
N ILE A 9 5.70 10.95 9.80
CA ILE A 9 6.92 11.55 10.36
C ILE A 9 8.14 11.38 9.46
N GLY A 10 8.08 10.48 8.47
CA GLY A 10 9.14 10.25 7.49
C GLY A 10 8.59 9.66 6.20
N VAL A 11 9.17 10.05 5.06
CA VAL A 11 8.78 9.57 3.73
C VAL A 11 10.00 9.24 2.87
N GLY A 12 9.85 8.28 1.96
CA GLY A 12 10.93 7.88 1.05
C GLY A 12 10.35 7.15 -0.16
N MET A 13 10.89 7.44 -1.34
CA MET A 13 10.50 6.77 -2.57
C MET A 13 11.68 6.64 -3.53
N THR A 14 11.78 5.50 -4.21
CA THR A 14 12.73 5.35 -5.31
C THR A 14 12.25 6.12 -6.54
N LYS A 15 13.17 6.43 -7.45
CA LYS A 15 12.82 7.02 -8.74
C LYS A 15 12.03 6.01 -9.57
N PHE A 16 10.89 6.44 -10.11
CA PHE A 16 10.15 5.64 -11.09
C PHE A 16 10.97 5.53 -12.38
N CYS A 17 11.20 4.30 -12.81
CA CYS A 17 12.03 4.01 -13.98
C CYS A 17 11.30 3.07 -14.94
N LYS A 18 11.71 3.08 -16.21
CA LYS A 18 11.19 2.15 -17.20
C LYS A 18 11.49 0.70 -16.76
N PRO A 19 10.55 -0.25 -16.91
CA PRO A 19 10.81 -1.67 -16.66
C PRO A 19 12.08 -2.14 -17.40
N GLY A 20 12.97 -2.82 -16.69
CA GLY A 20 14.24 -3.33 -17.23
C GLY A 20 15.35 -2.28 -17.44
N SER A 21 15.14 -1.01 -17.07
CA SER A 21 16.18 0.03 -17.21
C SER A 21 17.21 0.07 -16.08
N ARG A 22 16.98 -0.64 -14.98
CA ARG A 22 17.88 -0.79 -13.84
C ARG A 22 17.94 -2.27 -13.46
N ASP A 23 19.14 -2.76 -13.15
CA ASP A 23 19.36 -4.12 -12.66
C ASP A 23 19.15 -4.15 -11.14
N TRP A 24 17.94 -4.51 -10.73
CA TRP A 24 17.51 -4.60 -9.33
C TRP A 24 16.23 -5.43 -9.23
N ASP A 25 15.90 -5.85 -8.01
CA ASP A 25 14.64 -6.51 -7.71
C ASP A 25 13.85 -5.81 -6.59
N TYR A 26 12.61 -6.23 -6.36
CA TYR A 26 11.72 -5.57 -5.41
C TYR A 26 12.29 -5.44 -3.98
N PRO A 27 13.13 -6.37 -3.43
CA PRO A 27 13.77 -6.15 -2.14
C PRO A 27 14.75 -4.97 -2.14
N ASP A 28 15.48 -4.75 -3.24
CA ASP A 28 16.39 -3.60 -3.38
C ASP A 28 15.61 -2.29 -3.42
N MET A 29 14.51 -2.28 -4.17
CA MET A 29 13.60 -1.12 -4.27
C MET A 29 13.05 -0.73 -2.89
N VAL A 30 12.58 -1.72 -2.12
CA VAL A 30 12.04 -1.50 -0.77
C VAL A 30 13.14 -1.08 0.19
N LYS A 31 14.32 -1.71 0.17
CA LYS A 31 15.44 -1.33 1.01
C LYS A 31 15.83 0.13 0.81
N GLU A 32 15.93 0.58 -0.44
CA GLU A 32 16.23 1.98 -0.77
C GLU A 32 15.14 2.92 -0.24
N ALA A 33 13.86 2.66 -0.56
CA ALA A 33 12.73 3.50 -0.14
C ALA A 33 12.56 3.59 1.38
N VAL A 34 12.68 2.45 2.08
CA VAL A 34 12.49 2.40 3.54
C VAL A 34 13.65 3.08 4.26
N ASN A 35 14.90 2.90 3.82
CA ASN A 35 16.02 3.62 4.44
C ASN A 35 15.85 5.13 4.28
N MET A 36 15.44 5.63 3.11
CA MET A 36 15.14 7.05 2.93
C MET A 36 14.06 7.55 3.90
N ALA A 37 12.98 6.79 4.09
CA ALA A 37 11.91 7.17 5.01
C ALA A 37 12.35 7.14 6.49
N LEU A 38 13.21 6.19 6.87
CA LEU A 38 13.77 6.07 8.21
C LEU A 38 14.76 7.20 8.49
N ASP A 39 15.61 7.55 7.53
CA ASP A 39 16.55 8.66 7.62
C ASP A 39 15.82 10.01 7.77
N ASP A 40 14.73 10.21 7.03
CA ASP A 40 13.89 11.42 7.08
C ASP A 40 13.29 11.67 8.49
N CYS A 41 13.02 10.60 9.24
CA CYS A 41 12.50 10.68 10.61
C CYS A 41 13.52 10.34 11.72
N SER A 42 14.79 10.10 11.36
CA SER A 42 15.85 9.70 12.30
C SER A 42 15.52 8.48 13.16
N LEU A 43 14.76 7.52 12.61
CA LEU A 43 14.42 6.25 13.26
C LEU A 43 15.21 5.09 12.67
N LYS A 44 15.24 3.98 13.39
CA LYS A 44 15.82 2.72 12.93
C LYS A 44 14.70 1.73 12.61
N TYR A 45 15.00 0.75 11.77
CA TYR A 45 14.05 -0.32 11.46
C TYR A 45 13.60 -1.11 12.72
N THR A 46 14.43 -1.16 13.76
CA THR A 46 14.10 -1.75 15.07
C THR A 46 13.03 -0.99 15.85
N ASP A 47 12.74 0.27 15.48
CA ASP A 47 11.71 1.09 16.13
C ASP A 47 10.32 0.83 15.51
N ILE A 48 10.26 0.21 14.32
CA ILE A 48 9.01 -0.18 13.67
C ILE A 48 8.41 -1.37 14.43
N GLN A 49 7.12 -1.28 14.75
CA GLN A 49 6.41 -2.33 15.51
C GLN A 49 5.50 -3.19 14.64
N GLN A 50 5.00 -2.66 13.52
CA GLN A 50 4.20 -3.36 12.51
C GLN A 50 4.44 -2.75 11.12
N ALA A 51 4.27 -3.55 10.06
CA ALA A 51 4.39 -3.06 8.69
C ALA A 51 3.21 -3.48 7.80
N THR A 52 2.83 -2.62 6.87
CA THR A 52 1.94 -2.94 5.74
C THR A 52 2.74 -2.82 4.44
N VAL A 53 2.59 -3.80 3.56
CA VAL A 53 3.34 -3.86 2.30
C VAL A 53 2.37 -4.02 1.13
N GLY A 54 2.27 -2.96 0.33
CA GLY A 54 1.41 -2.88 -0.84
C GLY A 54 2.09 -3.38 -2.11
N TYR A 55 1.53 -4.40 -2.77
CA TYR A 55 1.98 -4.86 -4.09
C TYR A 55 0.86 -5.60 -4.81
N LEU A 56 0.89 -5.62 -6.14
CA LEU A 56 -0.07 -6.37 -6.95
C LEU A 56 0.55 -7.65 -7.52
N PHE A 57 1.76 -7.56 -8.08
CA PHE A 57 2.41 -8.70 -8.71
C PHE A 57 3.49 -9.29 -7.80
N GLY A 58 3.23 -10.51 -7.30
CA GLY A 58 4.15 -11.23 -6.45
C GLY A 58 3.50 -12.46 -5.83
N GLY A 59 4.31 -13.41 -5.39
CA GLY A 59 3.85 -14.58 -4.66
C GLY A 59 3.35 -14.24 -3.25
N THR A 60 2.83 -15.26 -2.58
CA THR A 60 2.52 -15.18 -1.16
C THR A 60 3.75 -14.74 -0.36
N CYS A 61 3.55 -13.79 0.55
CA CYS A 61 4.57 -13.26 1.44
C CYS A 61 5.73 -12.49 0.77
N CYS A 62 5.55 -11.94 -0.43
CA CYS A 62 6.55 -11.05 -1.02
C CYS A 62 6.79 -9.79 -0.16
N GLY A 63 5.81 -9.32 0.61
CA GLY A 63 6.00 -8.19 1.53
C GLY A 63 6.99 -8.49 2.65
N GLN A 64 6.96 -9.69 3.24
CA GLN A 64 7.97 -10.14 4.20
C GLN A 64 9.34 -10.20 3.52
N ARG A 65 9.41 -10.86 2.35
CA ARG A 65 10.67 -10.98 1.61
C ARG A 65 11.28 -9.62 1.27
N ALA A 66 10.45 -8.62 0.95
CA ALA A 66 10.88 -7.27 0.63
C ALA A 66 11.52 -6.55 1.83
N LEU A 67 11.07 -6.83 3.05
CA LEU A 67 11.58 -6.20 4.27
C LEU A 67 12.77 -6.93 4.91
N TYR A 68 13.04 -8.19 4.55
CA TYR A 68 14.13 -8.96 5.16
C TYR A 68 15.53 -8.38 4.95
N GLU A 69 15.74 -7.57 3.91
CA GLU A 69 17.02 -6.87 3.68
C GLU A 69 17.28 -5.70 4.65
N LEU A 70 16.27 -5.29 5.43
CA LEU A 70 16.35 -4.26 6.47
C LEU A 70 16.58 -4.85 7.85
N GLY A 71 16.09 -6.08 8.10
CA GLY A 71 16.34 -6.82 9.33
C GLY A 71 15.23 -7.81 9.71
N PHE A 72 15.52 -8.71 10.65
CA PHE A 72 14.59 -9.71 11.19
C PHE A 72 14.13 -9.33 12.59
N THR A 73 13.17 -8.40 12.69
CA THR A 73 12.65 -7.88 13.98
C THR A 73 11.52 -8.74 14.57
N GLY A 74 10.94 -9.65 13.79
CA GLY A 74 9.79 -10.46 14.22
C GLY A 74 8.45 -9.72 14.24
N ILE A 75 8.40 -8.50 13.69
CA ILE A 75 7.18 -7.69 13.65
C ILE A 75 6.11 -8.31 12.74
N PRO A 76 4.81 -8.09 13.03
CA PRO A 76 3.73 -8.39 12.09
C PRO A 76 3.89 -7.61 10.78
N ILE A 77 3.75 -8.33 9.65
CA ILE A 77 3.81 -7.77 8.29
C ILE A 77 2.54 -8.17 7.54
N PHE A 78 1.75 -7.19 7.11
CA PHE A 78 0.53 -7.38 6.35
C PHE A 78 0.78 -7.13 4.86
N ASN A 79 0.51 -8.13 4.04
CA ASN A 79 0.54 -8.00 2.58
C ASN A 79 -0.83 -7.45 2.13
N VAL A 80 -0.84 -6.28 1.48
CA VAL A 80 -2.08 -5.58 1.11
C VAL A 80 -2.11 -5.39 -0.41
N ASN A 81 -3.25 -5.67 -1.02
CA ASN A 81 -3.49 -5.35 -2.42
C ASN A 81 -4.88 -4.74 -2.59
N ASN A 82 -4.96 -3.69 -3.39
CA ASN A 82 -6.18 -3.02 -3.81
C ASN A 82 -5.94 -2.31 -5.16
N ALA A 83 -5.38 -3.06 -6.12
CA ALA A 83 -4.96 -2.56 -7.43
C ALA A 83 -4.07 -1.28 -7.30
N CYS A 84 -4.34 -0.26 -8.11
CA CYS A 84 -3.60 1.00 -8.10
C CYS A 84 -3.65 1.75 -6.75
N ALA A 85 -4.60 1.42 -5.87
CA ALA A 85 -4.76 2.03 -4.56
C ALA A 85 -4.03 1.28 -3.43
N SER A 86 -3.28 0.21 -3.74
CA SER A 86 -2.61 -0.64 -2.73
C SER A 86 -1.76 0.15 -1.72
N GLY A 87 -0.98 1.13 -2.20
CA GLY A 87 -0.18 1.99 -1.32
C GLY A 87 -1.04 2.79 -0.34
N SER A 88 -2.12 3.41 -0.82
CA SER A 88 -3.07 4.16 0.02
C SER A 88 -3.84 3.24 0.98
N SER A 89 -4.18 2.03 0.58
CA SER A 89 -4.78 1.02 1.47
C SER A 89 -3.83 0.59 2.59
N GLY A 90 -2.53 0.42 2.29
CA GLY A 90 -1.51 0.19 3.31
C GLY A 90 -1.41 1.35 4.31
N LEU A 91 -1.32 2.59 3.79
CA LEU A 91 -1.28 3.79 4.63
C LEU A 91 -2.54 3.93 5.52
N TYR A 92 -3.72 3.65 4.96
CA TYR A 92 -4.98 3.65 5.70
C TYR A 92 -4.98 2.60 6.82
N LEU A 93 -4.48 1.39 6.57
CA LEU A 93 -4.37 0.34 7.57
C LEU A 93 -3.38 0.72 8.68
N CYS A 94 -2.22 1.29 8.35
CA CYS A 94 -1.27 1.84 9.33
C CYS A 94 -1.92 2.88 10.24
N LYS A 95 -2.71 3.80 9.68
CA LYS A 95 -3.49 4.76 10.47
C LYS A 95 -4.48 4.06 11.42
N GLN A 96 -5.18 3.02 10.96
CA GLN A 96 -6.05 2.24 11.84
C GLN A 96 -5.28 1.52 12.96
N ILE A 97 -4.09 0.97 12.66
CA ILE A 97 -3.24 0.32 13.67
C ILE A 97 -2.87 1.31 14.79
N ILE A 98 -2.43 2.53 14.44
CA ILE A 98 -2.13 3.58 15.44
C ILE A 98 -3.40 4.04 16.16
N GLU A 99 -4.51 4.22 15.44
CA GLU A 99 -5.79 4.67 16.04
C GLU A 99 -6.45 3.63 16.94
N SER A 100 -6.14 2.34 16.78
CA SER A 100 -6.77 1.22 17.49
C SER A 100 -6.41 1.08 18.97
N GLY A 101 -5.83 2.13 19.57
CA GLY A 101 -5.36 2.17 20.96
C GLY A 101 -6.42 1.76 21.97
N ARG A 102 -5.98 0.96 22.95
CA ARG A 102 -6.85 0.27 23.91
C ARG A 102 -7.72 1.27 24.67
N TYR A 103 -9.01 0.96 24.73
CA TYR A 103 -9.97 1.51 25.68
C TYR A 103 -9.66 0.99 27.09
N LEU A 104 -8.43 1.18 27.61
CA LEU A 104 -8.15 0.82 29.00
C LEU A 104 -8.78 1.90 29.87
N MET A 105 -9.88 1.55 30.51
CA MET A 105 -10.57 2.39 31.47
C MET A 105 -9.59 2.77 32.60
N ARG A 106 -9.12 4.01 32.58
CA ARG A 106 -8.26 4.59 33.61
C ARG A 106 -9.02 4.66 34.94
N THR A 107 -8.89 3.65 35.79
CA THR A 107 -9.13 3.79 37.23
C THR A 107 -7.79 4.08 37.92
N THR A 108 -7.25 5.30 37.77
CA THR A 108 -6.16 5.76 38.63
C THR A 108 -6.74 6.44 39.86
N LEU A 109 -6.59 5.79 41.02
CA LEU A 109 -6.77 6.35 42.36
C LEU A 109 -5.63 7.30 42.79
N ASN A 110 -4.73 7.72 41.88
CA ASN A 110 -3.59 8.56 42.24
C ASN A 110 -3.40 9.71 41.21
N PRO A 111 -3.68 10.97 41.59
CA PRO A 111 -3.54 12.14 40.71
C PRO A 111 -2.09 12.60 40.48
N ASN A 112 -1.10 11.97 41.12
CA ASN A 112 0.31 12.42 41.07
C ASN A 112 1.22 11.56 40.18
N ILE A 113 0.66 10.61 39.41
CA ILE A 113 1.43 9.79 38.46
C ILE A 113 1.15 10.31 37.06
N PHE A 114 2.09 11.08 36.50
CA PHE A 114 2.06 11.53 35.11
C PHE A 114 2.64 10.44 34.18
N GLU A 115 2.01 9.26 34.16
CA GLU A 115 2.31 8.25 33.14
C GLU A 115 1.27 8.35 32.03
N ASN A 116 1.46 9.30 31.11
CA ASN A 116 0.70 9.34 29.87
C ASN A 116 1.47 8.55 28.80
N TRP A 117 1.14 7.27 28.64
CA TRP A 117 1.45 6.51 27.42
C TRP A 117 0.22 5.69 27.00
N ASP A 118 -0.89 6.39 26.75
CA ASP A 118 -2.05 5.80 26.08
C ASP A 118 -1.80 5.82 24.57
N VAL A 119 -1.46 4.67 24.00
CA VAL A 119 -1.11 4.54 22.59
C VAL A 119 -1.80 3.35 21.91
N GLY A 120 -1.79 3.40 20.58
CA GLY A 120 -2.32 2.41 19.64
C GLY A 120 -1.95 0.96 19.94
N ASN A 121 -2.44 0.04 19.11
CA ASN A 121 -1.81 -1.29 19.01
C ASN A 121 -0.32 -1.17 18.61
N SER A 122 0.08 -0.01 18.05
CA SER A 122 1.47 0.39 17.81
C SER A 122 1.62 1.93 17.80
N ASP A 123 2.79 2.40 18.20
CA ASP A 123 3.30 3.78 18.17
C ASP A 123 3.90 4.14 16.82
N VAL A 124 4.69 3.22 16.26
CA VAL A 124 5.45 3.43 15.03
C VAL A 124 5.19 2.26 14.10
N VAL A 125 4.64 2.56 12.93
CA VAL A 125 4.30 1.57 11.89
C VAL A 125 4.85 2.00 10.55
N LEU A 126 5.22 1.02 9.72
CA LEU A 126 5.73 1.24 8.38
C LEU A 126 4.65 0.94 7.35
N ALA A 127 4.35 1.89 6.47
CA ALA A 127 3.66 1.62 5.22
C ALA A 127 4.69 1.65 4.09
N CYS A 128 4.87 0.55 3.39
CA CYS A 128 5.69 0.51 2.19
C CYS A 128 4.95 -0.19 1.05
N GLY A 129 5.47 -0.06 -0.16
CA GLY A 129 4.94 -0.75 -1.31
C GLY A 129 5.99 -0.84 -2.40
N PHE A 130 5.79 -1.79 -3.30
CA PHE A 130 6.66 -1.99 -4.45
C PHE A 130 5.84 -2.49 -5.61
N GLU A 131 6.34 -2.24 -6.81
CA GLU A 131 5.84 -2.92 -7.98
C GLU A 131 6.97 -3.04 -9.01
N LYS A 132 7.33 -4.29 -9.34
CA LYS A 132 8.30 -4.57 -10.39
C LYS A 132 7.55 -5.00 -11.64
N MET A 133 7.27 -4.00 -12.46
CA MET A 133 6.55 -4.17 -13.72
C MET A 133 7.35 -5.00 -14.73
N ALA A 134 6.66 -5.82 -15.52
CA ALA A 134 7.22 -6.41 -16.73
C ALA A 134 7.13 -5.41 -17.90
N THR A 135 7.86 -5.67 -18.98
CA THR A 135 7.70 -4.92 -20.23
C THR A 135 6.40 -5.32 -20.92
N GLY A 136 5.59 -4.36 -21.36
CA GLY A 136 4.33 -4.61 -22.08
C GLY A 136 3.14 -3.90 -21.44
N SER A 137 1.93 -4.22 -21.91
CA SER A 137 0.69 -3.74 -21.29
C SER A 137 0.35 -4.54 -20.03
N LEU A 138 -0.39 -3.92 -19.11
CA LEU A 138 -0.86 -4.57 -17.87
C LEU A 138 -1.68 -5.84 -18.13
N ASP A 139 -2.40 -5.89 -19.25
CA ASP A 139 -3.24 -7.04 -19.63
C ASP A 139 -2.41 -8.33 -19.75
N THR A 140 -1.12 -8.21 -20.09
CA THR A 140 -0.19 -9.36 -20.16
C THR A 140 0.23 -9.88 -18.78
N GLN A 141 0.06 -9.08 -17.72
CA GLN A 141 0.39 -9.45 -16.34
C GLN A 141 -0.86 -9.77 -15.49
N ALA A 142 -2.01 -9.21 -15.84
CA ALA A 142 -3.26 -9.32 -15.09
C ALA A 142 -4.18 -10.48 -15.54
N GLY A 143 -3.77 -11.26 -16.54
CA GLY A 143 -4.57 -12.36 -17.09
C GLY A 143 -4.80 -13.48 -16.07
N ASN A 144 -5.99 -13.53 -15.47
CA ASN A 144 -6.41 -14.65 -14.64
C ASN A 144 -7.03 -15.72 -15.56
N SER A 145 -6.30 -16.81 -15.82
CA SER A 145 -6.68 -17.87 -16.76
C SER A 145 -7.26 -19.11 -16.09
N ASP A 146 -7.61 -19.02 -14.81
CA ASP A 146 -7.98 -20.18 -13.99
C ASP A 146 -9.51 -20.42 -13.88
N GLY A 147 -10.31 -19.69 -14.67
CA GLY A 147 -11.76 -19.84 -14.72
C GLY A 147 -12.51 -19.16 -13.58
N ARG A 148 -11.84 -18.44 -12.67
CA ARG A 148 -12.50 -17.61 -11.66
C ARG A 148 -13.05 -16.31 -12.25
N ALA A 149 -14.01 -15.70 -11.55
CA ALA A 149 -14.52 -14.38 -11.90
C ALA A 149 -13.39 -13.33 -11.91
N LEU A 150 -13.45 -12.41 -12.87
CA LEU A 150 -12.52 -11.29 -12.96
C LEU A 150 -13.05 -10.15 -12.10
N SER A 151 -12.20 -9.54 -11.27
CA SER A 151 -12.60 -8.45 -10.37
C SER A 151 -13.17 -7.21 -11.08
N VAL A 152 -12.95 -7.10 -12.39
CA VAL A 152 -13.36 -5.97 -13.23
C VAL A 152 -14.43 -6.35 -14.26
N ASP A 153 -14.96 -7.57 -14.23
CA ASP A 153 -15.93 -8.07 -15.23
C ASP A 153 -17.13 -7.15 -15.43
N ASN A 154 -17.81 -6.77 -14.35
CA ASN A 154 -18.97 -5.90 -14.39
C ASN A 154 -18.63 -4.47 -14.81
N HIS A 155 -17.43 -3.99 -14.47
CA HIS A 155 -16.95 -2.68 -14.92
C HIS A 155 -16.69 -2.67 -16.43
N ILE A 156 -16.12 -3.75 -16.96
CA ILE A 156 -15.92 -3.94 -18.40
C ILE A 156 -17.27 -4.06 -19.11
N GLN A 157 -18.23 -4.79 -18.53
CA GLN A 157 -19.58 -4.94 -19.10
C GLN A 157 -20.26 -3.58 -19.29
N VAL A 158 -20.29 -2.73 -18.26
CA VAL A 158 -20.85 -1.37 -18.36
C VAL A 158 -20.18 -0.55 -19.46
N MET A 159 -18.85 -0.58 -19.54
CA MET A 159 -18.11 0.12 -20.58
C MET A 159 -18.46 -0.41 -21.98
N SER A 160 -18.49 -1.73 -22.15
CA SER A 160 -18.81 -2.42 -23.41
C SER A 160 -20.24 -2.11 -23.88
N ASP A 161 -21.21 -2.13 -22.98
CA ASP A 161 -22.61 -1.85 -23.31
C ASP A 161 -22.84 -0.38 -23.69
N THR A 162 -22.04 0.53 -23.12
CA THR A 162 -22.21 1.98 -23.34
C THR A 162 -21.47 2.46 -24.59
N TYR A 163 -20.23 2.02 -24.80
CA TYR A 163 -19.35 2.57 -25.85
C TYR A 163 -18.70 1.50 -26.75
N GLY A 164 -18.96 0.21 -26.52
CA GLY A 164 -18.33 -0.91 -27.23
C GLY A 164 -16.91 -1.22 -26.75
N LEU A 165 -16.33 -2.28 -27.31
CA LEU A 165 -14.94 -2.68 -27.09
C LEU A 165 -14.10 -2.48 -28.36
N PHE A 166 -12.92 -1.91 -28.17
CA PHE A 166 -11.94 -1.66 -29.22
C PHE A 166 -10.67 -2.49 -29.00
N PRO A 167 -9.85 -2.72 -30.05
CA PRO A 167 -8.58 -3.42 -29.93
C PRO A 167 -7.50 -2.52 -29.29
N ALA A 168 -7.70 -2.15 -28.03
CA ALA A 168 -6.82 -1.31 -27.21
C ALA A 168 -6.82 -1.80 -25.75
N PRO A 169 -5.83 -1.44 -24.91
CA PRO A 169 -5.82 -1.83 -23.51
C PRO A 169 -7.10 -1.43 -22.77
N ILE A 170 -7.68 -2.34 -21.98
CA ILE A 170 -8.99 -2.15 -21.35
C ILE A 170 -9.00 -0.92 -20.45
N THR A 171 -7.96 -0.75 -19.61
CA THR A 171 -7.87 0.41 -18.71
C THR A 171 -7.87 1.73 -19.48
N ALA A 172 -7.20 1.81 -20.63
CA ALA A 172 -7.19 3.03 -21.45
C ALA A 172 -8.59 3.34 -21.98
N GLN A 173 -9.33 2.31 -22.42
CA GLN A 173 -10.71 2.46 -22.87
C GLN A 173 -11.62 2.95 -21.75
N MET A 174 -11.50 2.41 -20.53
CA MET A 174 -12.33 2.81 -19.39
C MET A 174 -12.25 4.32 -19.13
N PHE A 175 -11.03 4.86 -19.01
CA PHE A 175 -10.84 6.28 -18.72
C PHE A 175 -11.11 7.18 -19.93
N ALA A 176 -10.80 6.74 -21.15
CA ALA A 176 -11.12 7.50 -22.37
C ALA A 176 -12.63 7.62 -22.57
N ASN A 177 -13.38 6.55 -22.34
CA ASN A 177 -14.83 6.54 -22.44
C ASN A 177 -15.47 7.41 -21.35
N ALA A 178 -14.95 7.40 -20.13
CA ALA A 178 -15.40 8.33 -19.09
C ALA A 178 -15.15 9.81 -19.48
N GLY A 179 -14.02 10.11 -20.12
CA GLY A 179 -13.76 11.43 -20.67
C GLY A 179 -14.71 11.81 -21.82
N LYS A 180 -15.04 10.85 -22.68
CA LYS A 180 -16.04 11.03 -23.75
C LYS A 180 -17.44 11.31 -23.18
N GLU A 181 -17.86 10.54 -22.18
CA GLU A 181 -19.13 10.75 -21.47
C GLU A 181 -19.21 12.15 -20.86
N HIS A 182 -18.10 12.64 -20.27
CA HIS A 182 -18.04 14.01 -19.75
C HIS A 182 -18.25 15.06 -20.86
N MET A 183 -17.60 14.91 -22.02
CA MET A 183 -17.76 15.83 -23.16
C MET A 183 -19.16 15.79 -23.78
N GLU A 184 -19.86 14.66 -23.68
CA GLU A 184 -21.24 14.52 -24.17
C GLU A 184 -22.26 15.19 -23.24
N LYS A 185 -21.96 15.26 -21.94
CA LYS A 185 -22.87 15.80 -20.90
C LYS A 185 -22.70 17.30 -20.65
N TYR A 186 -21.49 17.83 -20.80
CA TYR A 186 -21.11 19.18 -20.38
C TYR A 186 -20.36 19.92 -21.50
#